data_AF-A0A550GJ29-F1
#
_entry.id   AF-A0A550GJ29-F1
#
_cell.length_a   1.000
_cell.length_b   1.000
_cell.length_c   1.000
_cell.angle_alpha   90.00
_cell.angle_beta   90.00
_cell.angle_gamma   90.00
#
_symmetry.space_group_name_H-M   'P 1'
#
loop_
_entity.id
_entity.type
_entity.pdbx_description
1 polymer ?
#
loop_
_entity_poly.entity_id
_entity_poly.type
_entity_poly.pdbx_seq_one_letter_code
_entity_poly.pdbx_strand_id
1 'polypeptide(L)'
;MNLWSAVRATLKSKRFWLWQLAGVIIYALPVATRFITGSVEIPILNFPGFWIGHYIPGNMLEKVLVNAFFPGGAGGVAAEVLINNYKGKAVKGKTKYLSRLGGALVQSSVWSAFQLWGFSLMIFGPWSAGGFGNIFEHYTVFPFNFTLAAFSVFTPDVVYFLKSLMARAYRKLSGRSSKS
;
A
#
# COMPACT_ATOMS: atom_id res chain seq x y z
N MET A 1 -2.42 -12.04 25.93
CA MET A 1 -3.46 -10.99 26.12
C MET A 1 -4.74 -11.47 25.44
N ASN A 2 -5.94 -11.11 25.92
CA ASN A 2 -7.15 -11.48 25.16
C ASN A 2 -7.22 -10.72 23.82
N LEU A 3 -7.90 -11.29 22.82
CA LEU A 3 -7.94 -10.75 21.47
C LEU A 3 -8.48 -9.30 21.44
N TRP A 4 -9.53 -9.04 22.21
CA TRP A 4 -10.17 -7.73 22.26
C TRP A 4 -9.23 -6.62 22.74
N SER A 5 -8.45 -6.89 23.79
CA SER A 5 -7.45 -5.94 24.28
C SER A 5 -6.34 -5.73 23.26
N ALA A 6 -5.94 -6.78 22.52
CA ALA A 6 -4.95 -6.66 21.45
C ALA A 6 -5.45 -5.77 20.30
N VAL A 7 -6.72 -5.93 19.89
CA VAL A 7 -7.36 -5.04 18.91
C VAL A 7 -7.38 -3.61 19.40
N ARG A 8 -7.83 -3.36 20.65
CA ARG A 8 -7.86 -2.02 21.23
C ARG A 8 -6.48 -1.38 21.30
N ALA A 9 -5.45 -2.15 21.67
CA ALA A 9 -4.07 -1.68 21.68
C ALA A 9 -3.56 -1.35 20.26
N THR A 10 -3.95 -2.14 19.25
CA THR A 10 -3.61 -1.88 17.84
C THR A 10 -4.24 -0.59 17.35
N LEU A 11 -5.50 -0.35 17.65
CA LEU A 11 -6.21 0.88 17.28
C LEU A 11 -5.65 2.13 17.98
N LYS A 12 -4.91 1.98 19.09
CA LYS A 12 -4.19 3.09 19.74
C LYS A 12 -2.76 3.28 19.23
N SER A 13 -2.27 2.37 18.37
CA SER A 13 -0.89 2.40 17.90
C SER A 13 -0.69 3.51 16.87
N LYS A 14 0.25 4.42 17.15
CA LYS A 14 0.68 5.45 16.18
C LYS A 14 1.21 4.83 14.89
N ARG A 15 1.93 3.71 14.99
CA ARG A 15 2.49 2.99 13.83
C ARG A 15 1.37 2.44 12.94
N PHE A 16 0.30 1.92 13.53
CA PHE A 16 -0.87 1.46 12.78
C PHE A 16 -1.47 2.59 11.96
N TRP A 17 -1.84 3.70 12.61
CA TRP A 17 -2.48 4.83 11.92
C TRP A 17 -1.58 5.51 10.90
N LEU A 18 -0.27 5.65 11.18
CA LEU A 18 0.66 6.22 10.22
C LEU A 18 0.66 5.43 8.91
N TRP A 19 0.65 4.10 8.97
CA TRP A 19 0.62 3.26 7.77
C TRP A 19 -0.72 3.25 7.06
N GLN A 20 -1.84 3.23 7.80
CA GLN A 20 -3.17 3.31 7.18
C GLN A 20 -3.37 4.66 6.48
N LEU A 21 -3.07 5.77 7.14
CA LEU A 21 -3.24 7.10 6.57
C LEU A 21 -2.26 7.36 5.42
N ALA A 22 -0.98 7.03 5.58
CA ALA A 22 -0.01 7.17 4.48
C ALA A 22 -0.40 6.33 3.28
N GLY A 23 -0.86 5.09 3.51
CA GLY A 23 -1.34 4.21 2.46
C GLY A 23 -2.52 4.79 1.69
N VAL A 24 -3.55 5.27 2.39
CA VAL A 24 -4.73 5.90 1.79
C VAL A 24 -4.35 7.16 1.01
N ILE A 25 -3.47 8.00 1.56
CA ILE A 25 -3.00 9.22 0.88
C ILE A 25 -2.26 8.87 -0.42
N ILE A 26 -1.31 7.93 -0.36
CA ILE A 26 -0.54 7.49 -1.53
C ILE A 26 -1.48 6.89 -2.59
N TYR A 27 -2.49 6.12 -2.19
CA TYR A 27 -3.51 5.58 -3.09
C TYR A 27 -4.38 6.69 -3.73
N ALA A 28 -4.75 7.71 -2.95
CA ALA A 28 -5.61 8.79 -3.42
C ALA A 28 -4.92 9.75 -4.41
N LEU A 29 -3.59 9.91 -4.31
CA LEU A 29 -2.83 10.84 -5.15
C LEU A 29 -2.99 10.59 -6.66
N PRO A 30 -2.83 9.35 -7.17
CA PRO A 30 -3.08 9.09 -8.57
C PRO A 30 -4.54 9.30 -8.97
N VAL A 31 -5.49 8.87 -8.14
CA VAL A 31 -6.92 9.06 -8.40
C VAL A 31 -7.24 10.56 -8.55
N ALA A 32 -6.82 11.39 -7.58
CA ALA A 32 -7.02 12.83 -7.62
C ALA A 32 -6.36 13.47 -8.85
N THR A 33 -5.15 13.03 -9.21
CA THR A 33 -4.45 13.50 -10.41
C THR A 33 -5.28 13.20 -11.67
N ARG A 34 -5.78 11.98 -11.83
CA ARG A 34 -6.63 11.60 -12.98
C ARG A 34 -7.93 12.39 -13.03
N PHE A 35 -8.51 12.70 -11.88
CA PHE A 35 -9.71 13.54 -11.80
C PHE A 35 -9.45 14.98 -12.24
N ILE A 36 -8.29 15.54 -11.89
CA ILE A 36 -7.90 16.90 -12.26
C ILE A 36 -7.50 16.98 -13.74
N THR A 37 -6.73 16.01 -14.23
CA THR A 37 -6.17 16.04 -15.59
C THR A 37 -7.09 15.45 -16.65
N GLY A 38 -8.09 14.65 -16.26
CA GLY A 38 -8.92 13.87 -17.18
C GLY A 38 -8.15 12.77 -17.92
N SER A 39 -6.88 12.52 -17.57
CA SER A 39 -6.03 11.50 -18.19
C SER A 39 -5.94 10.24 -17.34
N VAL A 40 -5.94 9.07 -17.97
CA VAL A 40 -5.70 7.78 -17.31
C VAL A 40 -4.24 7.62 -16.90
N GLU A 41 -3.33 8.20 -17.68
CA GLU A 41 -1.89 8.09 -17.50
C GLU A 41 -1.33 9.32 -16.80
N ILE A 42 -0.46 9.09 -15.81
CA ILE A 42 0.34 10.13 -15.17
C ILE A 42 1.72 10.12 -15.85
N PRO A 43 2.11 11.16 -16.60
CA PRO A 43 3.28 11.13 -17.47
C PRO A 43 4.60 10.75 -16.77
N ILE A 44 4.78 11.17 -15.51
CA ILE A 44 6.00 10.90 -14.71
C ILE A 44 6.06 9.44 -14.22
N LEU A 45 4.92 8.75 -14.16
CA LEU A 45 4.80 7.37 -13.68
C LEU A 45 4.50 6.38 -14.81
N ASN A 46 4.41 6.87 -16.05
CA ASN A 46 4.26 6.05 -17.24
C ASN A 46 5.67 5.67 -17.72
N PHE A 47 6.04 4.39 -17.57
CA PHE A 47 7.32 3.91 -18.09
C PHE A 47 7.12 3.58 -19.58
N PRO A 48 7.79 4.28 -20.51
CA PRO A 48 7.62 4.01 -21.94
C PRO A 48 8.10 2.58 -22.25
N GLY A 49 7.22 1.76 -22.87
CA GLY A 49 7.56 0.43 -23.38
C GLY A 49 6.95 -0.78 -22.66
N PHE A 50 6.10 -0.61 -21.64
CA PHE A 50 5.51 -1.73 -20.88
C PHE A 50 4.02 -2.04 -21.17
N TRP A 51 3.55 -1.78 -22.39
CA TRP A 51 2.25 -2.26 -22.84
C TRP A 51 2.34 -3.71 -23.34
N ILE A 52 2.38 -4.69 -22.42
CA ILE A 52 2.22 -6.10 -22.78
C ILE A 52 0.73 -6.46 -22.74
N GLY A 53 0.00 -6.06 -23.80
CA GLY A 53 -1.45 -6.28 -23.93
C GLY A 53 -2.29 -5.63 -22.82
N HIS A 54 -3.60 -5.85 -22.84
CA HIS A 54 -4.54 -5.34 -21.81
C HIS A 54 -4.34 -5.91 -20.40
N TYR A 55 -3.24 -6.62 -20.13
CA TYR A 55 -2.98 -7.35 -18.89
C TYR A 55 -1.95 -6.67 -17.98
N ILE A 56 -1.01 -5.91 -18.54
CA ILE A 56 -0.03 -5.14 -17.77
C ILE A 56 -0.29 -3.65 -18.02
N PRO A 57 -0.71 -2.88 -17.01
CA PRO A 57 -1.09 -1.50 -17.24
C PRO A 57 0.17 -0.64 -17.45
N GLY A 58 0.13 0.34 -18.36
CA GLY A 58 1.25 1.26 -18.64
C GLY A 58 1.74 2.04 -17.40
N ASN A 59 0.90 2.14 -16.36
CA ASN A 59 1.21 2.69 -15.05
C ASN A 59 1.77 1.65 -14.04
N MET A 60 2.40 0.58 -14.51
CA MET A 60 2.90 -0.52 -13.67
C MET A 60 3.73 -0.04 -12.47
N LEU A 61 4.60 0.97 -12.65
CA LEU A 61 5.38 1.55 -11.56
C LEU A 61 4.49 2.17 -10.48
N GLU A 62 3.51 2.98 -10.88
CA GLU A 62 2.50 3.53 -9.98
C GLU A 62 1.80 2.39 -9.23
N LYS A 63 1.38 1.35 -9.96
CA LYS A 63 0.65 0.24 -9.37
C LYS A 63 1.47 -0.53 -8.35
N VAL A 64 2.75 -0.77 -8.63
CA VAL A 64 3.72 -1.38 -7.70
C VAL A 64 3.90 -0.48 -6.48
N LEU A 65 4.15 0.82 -6.68
CA LEU A 65 4.34 1.76 -5.58
C LEU A 65 3.11 1.86 -4.70
N VAL A 66 1.94 2.08 -5.28
CA VAL A 66 0.67 2.20 -4.55
C VAL A 66 0.41 0.92 -3.77
N ASN A 67 0.43 -0.26 -4.42
CA ASN A 67 0.15 -1.53 -3.74
C ASN A 67 1.19 -1.91 -2.67
N ALA A 68 2.44 -1.46 -2.82
CA ALA A 68 3.47 -1.64 -1.81
C ALA A 68 3.10 -0.96 -0.49
N PHE A 69 2.36 0.15 -0.52
CA PHE A 69 1.86 0.85 0.66
C PHE A 69 0.42 0.45 1.01
N PHE A 70 -0.49 0.42 0.05
CA PHE A 70 -1.91 0.14 0.25
C PHE A 70 -2.51 -0.62 -0.94
N PRO A 71 -3.27 -1.71 -0.72
CA PRO A 71 -3.67 -2.26 0.57
C PRO A 71 -2.58 -3.07 1.30
N GLY A 72 -1.55 -3.54 0.57
CA GLY A 72 -0.61 -4.55 1.07
C GLY A 72 0.21 -4.13 2.30
N GLY A 73 1.01 -3.07 2.19
CA GLY A 73 1.89 -2.63 3.27
C GLY A 73 1.14 -2.23 4.55
N ALA A 74 0.02 -1.53 4.40
CA ALA A 74 -0.89 -1.15 5.48
C ALA A 74 -1.46 -2.38 6.19
N GLY A 75 -1.94 -3.38 5.43
CA GLY A 75 -2.41 -4.66 5.98
C GLY A 75 -1.33 -5.42 6.71
N GLY A 76 -0.13 -5.47 6.14
CA GLY A 76 0.99 -6.14 6.76
C GLY A 76 1.38 -5.52 8.10
N VAL A 77 1.45 -4.19 8.18
CA VAL A 77 1.74 -3.49 9.45
C VAL A 77 0.61 -3.66 10.45
N ALA A 78 -0.66 -3.64 10.01
CA ALA A 78 -1.79 -3.85 10.90
C ALA A 78 -1.73 -5.21 11.60
N ALA A 79 -1.49 -6.29 10.84
CA ALA A 79 -1.37 -7.62 11.41
C ALA A 79 -0.11 -7.81 12.26
N GLU A 80 1.04 -7.23 11.86
CA GLU A 80 2.26 -7.26 12.68
C GLU A 80 2.01 -6.60 14.04
N VAL A 81 1.39 -5.40 14.06
CA VAL A 81 1.08 -4.68 15.30
C VAL A 81 0.08 -5.45 16.15
N LEU A 82 -0.95 -6.04 15.53
CA LEU A 82 -1.93 -6.87 16.24
C LEU A 82 -1.29 -8.07 16.92
N ILE A 83 -0.43 -8.79 16.20
CA ILE A 83 0.22 -9.98 16.73
C ILE A 83 1.27 -9.60 17.79
N ASN A 84 1.97 -8.46 17.64
CA ASN A 84 2.84 -7.91 18.68
C ASN A 84 2.07 -7.67 19.98
N ASN A 85 0.91 -7.01 19.90
CA ASN A 85 0.07 -6.72 21.05
C ASN A 85 -0.52 -8.00 21.66
N TYR A 86 -0.94 -8.95 20.82
CA TYR A 86 -1.50 -10.21 21.29
C TYR A 86 -0.47 -11.06 22.07
N LYS A 87 0.75 -11.16 21.54
CA LYS A 87 1.86 -11.91 22.16
C LYS A 87 2.58 -11.15 23.26
N GLY A 88 2.33 -9.85 23.40
CA GLY A 88 3.00 -8.96 24.37
C GLY A 88 4.50 -8.73 24.07
N LYS A 89 4.98 -9.11 22.87
CA LYS A 89 6.38 -8.97 22.47
C LYS A 89 6.49 -8.74 20.96
N ALA A 90 7.54 -8.04 20.54
CA ALA A 90 7.81 -7.82 19.13
C ALA A 90 8.10 -9.14 18.40
N VAL A 91 7.34 -9.44 17.35
CA VAL A 91 7.56 -10.59 16.48
C VAL A 91 8.78 -10.38 15.58
N LYS A 92 9.52 -11.46 15.33
CA LYS A 92 10.76 -11.47 14.56
C LYS A 92 10.77 -12.62 13.55
N GLY A 93 11.68 -12.55 12.58
CA GLY A 93 11.94 -13.60 11.60
C GLY A 93 10.68 -14.04 10.84
N LYS A 94 10.49 -15.35 10.71
CA LYS A 94 9.36 -15.94 9.95
C LYS A 94 7.99 -15.51 10.47
N THR A 95 7.80 -15.42 11.79
CA THR A 95 6.51 -15.01 12.39
C THR A 95 6.13 -13.59 11.96
N LYS A 96 7.10 -12.68 11.90
CA LYS A 96 6.91 -11.31 11.44
C LYS A 96 6.39 -11.29 10.00
N TYR A 97 7.08 -11.95 9.08
CA TYR A 97 6.68 -11.93 7.67
C TYR A 97 5.38 -12.70 7.40
N LEU A 98 5.12 -13.80 8.12
CA LEU A 98 3.82 -14.49 8.04
C LEU A 98 2.68 -13.63 8.55
N SER A 99 2.87 -12.91 9.67
CA SER A 99 1.88 -11.95 10.15
C SER A 99 1.59 -10.87 9.13
N ARG A 100 2.64 -10.31 8.52
CA ARG A 100 2.50 -9.29 7.48
C ARG A 100 1.80 -9.83 6.24
N LEU A 101 2.15 -11.03 5.80
CA LEU A 101 1.52 -11.66 4.64
C LEU A 101 0.03 -11.87 4.88
N GLY A 102 -0.35 -12.44 6.02
CA GLY A 102 -1.75 -12.63 6.38
C GLY A 102 -2.51 -11.31 6.41
N GLY A 103 -1.96 -10.28 7.02
CA GLY A 103 -2.56 -8.95 7.05
C GLY A 103 -2.69 -8.31 5.66
N ALA A 104 -1.65 -8.41 4.84
CA ALA A 104 -1.64 -7.88 3.48
C ALA A 104 -2.71 -8.56 2.61
N LEU A 105 -2.83 -9.89 2.69
CA LEU A 105 -3.83 -10.65 1.93
C LEU A 105 -5.25 -10.36 2.40
N VAL A 106 -5.49 -10.27 3.72
CA VAL A 106 -6.82 -9.92 4.26
C VAL A 106 -7.22 -8.51 3.83
N GLN A 107 -6.33 -7.53 4.00
CA GLN A 107 -6.64 -6.14 3.62
C GLN A 107 -6.83 -6.01 2.10
N SER A 108 -6.05 -6.74 1.30
CA SER A 108 -6.22 -6.77 -0.16
C SER A 108 -7.53 -7.44 -0.57
N SER A 109 -7.97 -8.48 0.14
CA SER A 109 -9.26 -9.13 -0.11
C SER A 109 -10.43 -8.18 0.16
N VAL A 110 -10.40 -7.46 1.29
CA VAL A 110 -11.41 -6.45 1.62
C VAL A 110 -11.40 -5.34 0.57
N TRP A 111 -10.22 -4.89 0.14
CA TRP A 111 -10.09 -3.86 -0.89
C TRP A 111 -10.61 -4.34 -2.25
N SER A 112 -10.26 -5.54 -2.69
CA SER A 112 -10.77 -6.15 -3.92
C SER A 112 -12.29 -6.33 -3.89
N ALA A 113 -12.87 -6.69 -2.75
CA ALA A 113 -14.32 -6.77 -2.59
C ALA A 113 -14.97 -5.38 -2.72
N PHE A 114 -14.37 -4.34 -2.13
CA PHE A 114 -14.82 -2.96 -2.29
C PHE A 114 -14.70 -2.48 -3.74
N GLN A 115 -13.60 -2.78 -4.43
CA GLN A 115 -13.40 -2.47 -5.84
C GLN A 115 -14.42 -3.18 -6.73
N LEU A 116 -14.68 -4.46 -6.50
CA LEU A 116 -15.68 -5.22 -7.24
C LEU A 116 -17.08 -4.65 -7.05
N TRP A 117 -17.44 -4.31 -5.81
CA TRP A 117 -18.72 -3.68 -5.50
C TRP A 117 -18.84 -2.33 -6.21
N GLY A 118 -17.85 -1.45 -6.09
CA GLY A 118 -17.84 -0.17 -6.79
C GLY A 118 -17.89 -0.32 -8.31
N PHE A 119 -17.17 -1.30 -8.86
CA PHE A 119 -17.18 -1.61 -10.29
C PHE A 119 -18.59 -1.99 -10.76
N SER A 120 -19.32 -2.80 -9.98
CA SER A 120 -20.70 -3.20 -10.30
C SER A 120 -21.70 -2.03 -10.37
N LEU A 121 -21.39 -0.91 -9.73
CA LEU A 121 -22.20 0.31 -9.77
C LEU A 121 -21.98 1.14 -11.04
N MET A 122 -21.06 0.74 -11.92
CA MET A 122 -20.78 1.41 -13.20
C MET A 122 -20.47 2.90 -13.04
N ILE A 123 -19.74 3.27 -11.97
CA ILE A 123 -19.36 4.66 -11.71
C ILE A 123 -18.21 5.03 -12.66
N PHE A 124 -18.52 5.89 -13.63
CA PHE A 124 -17.57 6.32 -14.65
C PHE A 124 -16.66 7.45 -14.17
N GLY A 125 -15.40 7.39 -14.57
CA GLY A 125 -14.41 8.42 -14.27
C GLY A 125 -14.42 9.55 -15.30
N PRO A 126 -13.87 10.73 -14.97
CA PRO A 126 -13.78 11.86 -15.90
C PRO A 126 -12.95 11.58 -17.17
N TRP A 127 -12.14 10.51 -17.17
CA TRP A 127 -11.38 10.03 -18.33
C TRP A 127 -12.18 9.08 -19.25
N SER A 128 -13.46 8.82 -18.97
CA SER A 128 -14.29 7.87 -19.72
C SER A 128 -14.95 8.48 -20.97
N ALA A 129 -14.38 9.53 -21.56
CA ALA A 129 -14.93 10.19 -22.76
C ALA A 129 -14.93 9.20 -23.94
N GLY A 130 -16.04 8.47 -24.11
CA GLY A 130 -16.16 7.32 -25.04
C GLY A 130 -16.90 6.10 -24.47
N GLY A 131 -17.36 6.12 -23.21
CA GLY A 131 -18.29 5.12 -22.66
C GLY A 131 -17.63 3.93 -21.94
N PHE A 132 -16.30 3.87 -21.88
CA PHE A 132 -15.57 2.80 -21.19
C PHE A 132 -14.53 3.41 -20.24
N GLY A 133 -14.74 3.29 -18.93
CA GLY A 133 -13.79 3.79 -17.92
C GLY A 133 -14.39 3.87 -16.52
N ASN A 134 -14.48 2.73 -15.83
CA ASN A 134 -14.91 2.69 -14.44
C ASN A 134 -13.81 3.26 -13.52
N ILE A 135 -14.17 4.00 -12.47
CA ILE A 135 -13.18 4.49 -11.49
C ILE A 135 -12.61 3.36 -10.60
N PHE A 136 -13.34 2.25 -10.52
CA PHE A 136 -12.94 1.06 -9.80
C PHE A 136 -12.23 0.07 -10.72
N GLU A 137 -11.35 -0.73 -10.12
CA GLU A 137 -10.59 -1.74 -10.85
C GLU A 137 -11.47 -2.95 -11.25
N HIS A 138 -11.30 -3.41 -12.48
CA HIS A 138 -11.94 -4.64 -12.96
C HIS A 138 -11.33 -5.89 -12.28
N TYR A 139 -12.13 -6.94 -12.08
CA TYR A 139 -11.70 -8.15 -11.35
C TYR A 139 -10.48 -8.87 -11.97
N THR A 140 -10.23 -8.68 -13.26
CA THR A 140 -9.08 -9.25 -13.98
C THR A 140 -7.73 -8.81 -13.40
N VAL A 141 -7.66 -7.67 -12.70
CA VAL A 141 -6.41 -7.19 -12.10
C VAL A 141 -6.20 -7.69 -10.66
N PHE A 142 -7.17 -8.38 -10.07
CA PHE A 142 -7.06 -8.83 -8.67
C PHE A 142 -5.92 -9.83 -8.45
N PRO A 143 -5.69 -10.85 -9.30
CA PRO A 143 -4.55 -11.76 -9.12
C PRO A 143 -3.21 -11.01 -9.03
N PHE A 144 -3.08 -9.94 -9.83
CA PHE A 144 -1.92 -9.09 -9.81
C PHE A 144 -1.81 -8.27 -8.50
N ASN A 145 -2.92 -7.69 -8.02
CA ASN A 145 -2.95 -6.99 -6.74
C ASN A 145 -2.58 -7.92 -5.56
N PHE A 146 -3.05 -9.17 -5.56
CA PHE A 146 -2.67 -10.15 -4.53
C PHE A 146 -1.20 -10.52 -4.59
N THR A 147 -0.63 -10.62 -5.79
CA THR A 147 0.81 -10.83 -5.98
C THR A 147 1.62 -9.66 -5.42
N LEU A 148 1.22 -8.43 -5.72
CA LEU A 148 1.88 -7.23 -5.17
C LEU A 148 1.72 -7.13 -3.64
N ALA A 149 0.55 -7.51 -3.11
CA ALA A 149 0.31 -7.57 -1.67
C ALA A 149 1.25 -8.57 -0.99
N ALA A 150 1.51 -9.72 -1.60
CA ALA A 150 2.47 -10.70 -1.08
C ALA A 150 3.89 -10.13 -1.03
N PHE A 151 4.31 -9.36 -2.03
CA PHE A 151 5.62 -8.69 -2.02
C PHE A 151 5.69 -7.49 -1.08
N SER A 152 4.57 -6.83 -0.80
CA SER A 152 4.50 -5.63 0.07
C SER A 152 4.89 -5.88 1.53
N VAL A 153 5.01 -7.15 1.95
CA VAL A 153 5.43 -7.53 3.31
C VAL A 153 6.82 -6.99 3.67
N PHE A 154 7.64 -6.68 2.66
CA PHE A 154 8.98 -6.11 2.84
C PHE A 154 8.98 -4.57 2.86
N THR A 155 7.93 -3.91 2.35
CA THR A 155 7.86 -2.44 2.25
C THR A 155 8.18 -1.74 3.57
N PRO A 156 7.64 -2.17 4.74
CA PRO A 156 7.94 -1.48 5.98
C PRO A 156 9.42 -1.51 6.38
N ASP A 157 10.13 -2.57 6.01
CA ASP A 157 11.55 -2.69 6.32
C ASP A 157 12.41 -1.87 5.35
N VAL A 158 12.02 -1.82 4.06
CA VAL A 158 12.64 -0.92 3.07
C VAL A 158 12.46 0.54 3.49
N VAL A 159 11.25 0.96 3.87
CA VAL A 159 10.99 2.33 4.34
C VAL A 159 11.82 2.65 5.59
N TYR A 160 11.92 1.73 6.54
CA TYR A 160 12.75 1.93 7.72
C TYR A 160 14.23 2.05 7.37
N PHE A 161 14.73 1.20 6.47
CA PHE A 161 16.10 1.25 5.96
C PHE A 161 16.40 2.60 5.29
N LEU A 162 15.56 3.04 4.36
CA LEU A 162 15.70 4.33 3.68
C LEU A 162 15.67 5.50 4.68
N LYS A 163 14.74 5.49 5.64
CA LYS A 163 14.70 6.50 6.72
C LYS A 163 16.01 6.53 7.49
N SER A 164 16.59 5.38 7.79
CA SER A 164 17.86 5.29 8.53
C SER A 164 19.04 5.87 7.73
N LEU A 165 19.07 5.63 6.40
CA LEU A 165 20.08 6.19 5.51
C LEU A 165 19.94 7.71 5.42
N MET A 166 18.73 8.22 5.21
CA MET A 166 18.46 9.66 5.16
C MET A 166 18.83 10.34 6.48
N ALA A 167 18.51 9.75 7.62
CA ALA A 167 18.89 10.29 8.93
C ALA A 167 20.42 10.29 9.15
N ARG A 168 21.16 9.34 8.58
CA ARG A 168 22.63 9.34 8.60
C ARG A 168 23.20 10.42 7.69
N ALA A 169 22.69 10.53 6.46
CA ALA A 169 23.09 11.56 5.50
C ALA A 169 22.85 12.96 6.06
N TYR A 170 21.66 13.21 6.62
CA TYR A 170 21.31 14.49 7.24
C TYR A 170 22.24 14.84 8.40
N ARG A 171 22.55 13.89 9.30
CA ARG A 171 23.52 14.12 10.40
C ARG A 171 24.92 14.47 9.89
N LYS A 172 25.38 13.77 8.85
CA LYS A 172 26.67 14.05 8.21
C LYS A 172 26.72 15.45 7.58
N LEU A 173 25.64 15.85 6.90
CA LEU A 173 25.53 17.16 6.24
C LEU A 173 25.34 18.32 7.24
N SER A 174 24.61 18.09 8.32
CA SER A 174 24.32 19.12 9.35
C SER A 174 25.47 19.36 10.32
N GLY A 175 26.63 18.71 10.16
CA GLY A 175 27.78 18.85 11.05
C GLY A 175 27.55 18.33 12.48
N ARG A 176 26.37 17.77 12.78
CA ARG A 176 26.07 17.08 14.04
C ARG A 176 26.73 15.70 14.01
N SER A 177 28.05 15.71 14.13
CA SER A 177 28.85 14.51 14.44
C SER A 177 28.35 13.90 15.73
N SER A 178 28.22 12.56 15.77
CA SER A 178 27.84 11.81 16.96
C SER A 178 28.92 11.93 18.03
N LYS A 179 28.85 12.98 18.85
CA LYS A 179 29.38 12.96 20.20
C LYS A 179 28.23 12.67 21.16
N SER A 180 28.05 11.39 21.45
CA SER A 180 27.52 10.79 22.69
C SER A 180 27.16 9.33 22.43
#